data_AF-F2KSY8-F1
#
_entry.id   AF-F2KSY8-F1
#
_cell.length_a   1.000
_cell.length_b   1.000
_cell.length_c   1.000
_cell.angle_alpha   90.00
_cell.angle_beta   90.00
_cell.angle_gamma   90.00
#
_symmetry.space_group_name_H-M   'P 1'
#
loop_
_entity.id
_entity.type
_entity.pdbx_description
1 polymer ?
#
loop_
_entity_poly.entity_id
_entity_poly.type
_entity_poly.pdbx_seq_one_letter_code
_entity_poly.pdbx_strand_id
1 'polypeptide(L)'
;MDKLFRYLEMDGILDRADVAINSLVYLYIAGEIVEAAVDNKGYSFCDAEIKSVDIEMLPTLKSYGLARSSSRTSDKWAPRFTSLTLDGRKIAKKAVKERISEHVDEMEAFAAKNPKLVQILLRGLRKSKRGRGIAIEGTNPTGLGLEDRFELYDVLPHMQSAELDVLPKICCKNLLAPPSDIEWAFCHFYTHTIFRKAAFQLFEFLESIGLAARVYVHDAWGNYLWDEYRAPEEVVKAMFCPLELERQHLERFAALAAILYTGFSLELEELAMFYGIPAEVIEEEREVMERLGMVDGRKILRPERLEKHAKIRFAEIVCGVLG
;
A
#
# COMPACT_ATOMS: atom_id res chain seq x y z
N MET A 1 5.05 28.04 4.72
CA MET A 1 3.79 28.42 5.39
C MET A 1 3.65 29.92 5.48
N ASP A 2 4.69 30.66 5.86
CA ASP A 2 4.64 32.13 5.99
C ASP A 2 4.19 32.83 4.70
N LYS A 3 4.59 32.30 3.53
CA LYS A 3 4.12 32.76 2.22
C LYS A 3 2.61 32.59 2.03
N LEU A 4 2.02 31.47 2.49
CA LEU A 4 0.58 31.21 2.42
C LEU A 4 -0.17 32.16 3.35
N PHE A 5 0.27 32.30 4.61
CA PHE A 5 -0.39 33.19 5.57
C PHE A 5 -0.38 34.65 5.13
N ARG A 6 0.71 35.13 4.53
CA ARG A 6 0.74 36.48 3.93
C ARG A 6 -0.30 36.65 2.82
N TYR A 7 -0.47 35.66 1.93
CA TYR A 7 -1.48 35.76 0.88
C TYR A 7 -2.90 35.74 1.44
N LEU A 8 -3.18 34.87 2.42
CA LEU A 8 -4.49 34.79 3.08
C LEU A 8 -4.81 36.07 3.84
N GLU A 9 -3.82 36.68 4.50
CA GLU A 9 -3.97 37.97 5.19
C GLU A 9 -4.25 39.11 4.21
N MET A 10 -3.52 39.17 3.08
CA MET A 10 -3.75 40.16 2.03
C MET A 10 -5.16 40.08 1.43
N ASP A 11 -5.73 38.87 1.32
CA ASP A 11 -7.06 38.64 0.78
C ASP A 11 -8.17 38.69 1.87
N GLY A 12 -7.80 38.93 3.13
CA GLY A 12 -8.76 39.05 4.24
C GLY A 12 -9.43 37.74 4.66
N ILE A 13 -8.81 36.59 4.38
CA ILE A 13 -9.35 35.23 4.64
C ILE A 13 -8.40 34.39 5.51
N LEU A 14 -7.66 35.04 6.40
CA LEU A 14 -6.72 34.37 7.31
C LEU A 14 -7.41 33.35 8.24
N ASP A 15 -8.68 33.57 8.54
CA ASP A 15 -9.55 32.63 9.28
C ASP A 15 -9.73 31.27 8.57
N ARG A 16 -9.49 31.20 7.25
CA ARG A 16 -9.51 29.95 6.46
C ARG A 16 -8.13 29.29 6.33
N ALA A 17 -7.15 29.68 7.14
CA ALA A 17 -5.79 29.12 7.14
C ALA A 17 -5.76 27.58 7.23
N ASP A 18 -6.50 27.01 8.19
CA ASP A 18 -6.52 25.55 8.40
C ASP A 18 -7.14 24.82 7.20
N VAL A 19 -8.18 25.40 6.61
CA VAL A 19 -8.82 24.89 5.40
C VAL A 19 -7.83 24.88 4.23
N ALA A 20 -7.08 25.97 4.05
CA ALA A 20 -6.04 26.04 3.01
C ALA A 20 -4.93 25.01 3.22
N ILE A 21 -4.47 24.82 4.46
CA ILE A 21 -3.46 23.81 4.81
C ILE A 21 -4.01 22.40 4.57
N ASN A 22 -5.21 22.09 5.04
CA ASN A 22 -5.87 20.80 4.85
C ASN A 22 -6.02 20.44 3.37
N SER A 23 -6.49 21.39 2.55
CA SER A 23 -6.59 21.19 1.10
C SER A 23 -5.24 20.95 0.44
N LEU A 24 -4.19 21.65 0.86
CA LEU A 24 -2.82 21.40 0.39
C LEU A 24 -2.30 20.01 0.81
N VAL A 25 -2.54 19.60 2.06
CA VAL A 25 -2.13 18.28 2.56
C VAL A 25 -2.87 17.17 1.83
N TYR A 26 -4.19 17.28 1.65
CA TYR A 26 -4.93 16.30 0.87
C TYR A 26 -4.42 16.22 -0.57
N LEU A 27 -4.24 17.34 -1.27
CA LEU A 27 -3.68 17.35 -2.62
C LEU A 27 -2.26 16.77 -2.69
N TYR A 28 -1.50 16.84 -1.61
CA TYR A 28 -0.19 16.20 -1.50
C TYR A 28 -0.31 14.68 -1.43
N ILE A 29 -1.22 14.17 -0.59
CA ILE A 29 -1.51 12.74 -0.37
C ILE A 29 -2.18 12.12 -1.61
N ALA A 30 -3.30 12.69 -2.07
CA ALA A 30 -4.01 12.28 -3.28
C ALA A 30 -3.14 12.46 -4.52
N GLY A 31 -2.32 13.49 -4.51
CA GLY A 31 -1.35 13.79 -5.54
C GLY A 31 -1.92 14.50 -6.77
N GLU A 32 -3.17 14.19 -7.13
CA GLU A 32 -4.07 15.07 -7.89
C GLU A 32 -5.53 14.64 -7.69
N ILE A 33 -6.45 15.54 -8.03
CA ILE A 33 -7.90 15.35 -7.97
C ILE A 33 -8.56 15.75 -9.28
N VAL A 34 -9.75 15.23 -9.57
CA VAL A 34 -10.53 15.61 -10.76
C VAL A 34 -11.38 16.83 -10.43
N GLU A 35 -11.27 17.90 -11.21
CA GLU A 35 -12.02 19.16 -10.93
C GLU A 35 -13.48 19.11 -11.38
N ALA A 36 -13.77 18.30 -12.38
CA ALA A 36 -15.11 18.11 -12.91
C ALA A 36 -15.09 16.84 -13.75
N ALA A 37 -15.76 15.81 -13.28
CA ALA A 37 -16.34 14.83 -14.17
C ALA A 37 -17.74 14.48 -13.62
N VAL A 38 -18.65 14.17 -14.53
CA VAL A 38 -19.96 13.62 -14.20
C VAL A 38 -19.88 12.17 -14.64
N ASP A 39 -20.17 11.24 -13.73
CA ASP A 39 -20.22 9.84 -14.11
C ASP A 39 -21.45 9.56 -15.00
N ASN A 40 -21.43 8.47 -15.75
CA ASN A 40 -22.58 8.02 -16.54
C ASN A 40 -23.79 7.56 -15.68
N LYS A 41 -23.72 7.67 -14.35
CA LYS A 41 -24.78 7.35 -13.37
C LYS A 41 -25.35 8.59 -12.66
N GLY A 42 -24.95 9.81 -13.05
CA GLY A 42 -25.47 11.06 -12.50
C GLY A 42 -24.78 11.56 -11.21
N TYR A 43 -23.66 10.98 -10.79
CA TYR A 43 -22.82 11.54 -9.73
C TYR A 43 -21.87 12.59 -10.30
N SER A 44 -21.90 13.80 -9.73
CA SER A 44 -20.81 14.76 -9.84
C SER A 44 -19.65 14.22 -8.98
N PHE A 45 -18.51 13.87 -9.58
CA PHE A 45 -17.36 13.31 -8.82
C PHE A 45 -16.79 14.29 -7.80
N CYS A 46 -17.04 15.59 -8.00
CA CYS A 46 -16.78 16.60 -7.00
C CYS A 46 -17.42 16.21 -5.65
N ASP A 47 -18.64 15.65 -5.64
CA ASP A 47 -19.40 15.36 -4.42
C ASP A 47 -18.82 14.21 -3.57
N ALA A 48 -18.05 13.31 -4.17
CA ALA A 48 -17.36 12.23 -3.45
C ALA A 48 -16.02 12.72 -2.85
N GLU A 49 -15.27 13.55 -3.59
CA GLU A 49 -14.03 14.18 -3.13
C GLU A 49 -14.27 15.35 -2.15
N ILE A 50 -15.51 15.87 -2.09
CA ILE A 50 -15.97 17.03 -1.29
C ILE A 50 -15.77 16.85 0.22
N LYS A 51 -15.67 15.62 0.74
CA LYS A 51 -15.54 15.43 2.20
C LYS A 51 -14.20 15.87 2.78
N SER A 52 -13.16 16.04 1.96
CA SER A 52 -11.78 16.22 2.46
C SER A 52 -10.95 17.30 1.75
N VAL A 53 -11.42 17.85 0.62
CA VAL A 53 -10.89 19.10 0.03
C VAL A 53 -12.02 20.10 -0.05
N ASP A 54 -11.79 21.28 0.53
CA ASP A 54 -12.68 22.40 0.30
C ASP A 54 -12.48 22.92 -1.14
N ILE A 55 -13.42 22.57 -2.02
CA ILE A 55 -13.39 22.94 -3.44
C ILE A 55 -13.35 24.46 -3.61
N GLU A 56 -13.98 25.22 -2.70
CA GLU A 56 -13.96 26.68 -2.74
C GLU A 56 -12.56 27.25 -2.52
N MET A 57 -11.67 26.48 -1.88
CA MET A 57 -10.29 26.88 -1.65
C MET A 57 -9.40 26.64 -2.88
N LEU A 58 -9.80 25.79 -3.82
CA LEU A 58 -8.97 25.46 -4.99
C LEU A 58 -8.68 26.67 -5.90
N PRO A 59 -9.64 27.55 -6.24
CA PRO A 59 -9.36 28.77 -6.98
C PRO A 59 -8.32 29.66 -6.29
N THR A 60 -8.41 29.81 -4.98
CA THR A 60 -7.47 30.59 -4.15
C THR A 60 -6.07 29.97 -4.17
N LEU A 61 -5.94 28.65 -3.97
CA LEU A 61 -4.64 27.98 -4.06
C LEU A 61 -4.01 28.09 -5.45
N LYS A 62 -4.83 28.12 -6.51
CA LYS A 62 -4.37 28.36 -7.90
C LYS A 62 -3.92 29.80 -8.11
N SER A 63 -4.66 30.79 -7.61
CA SER A 63 -4.26 32.22 -7.73
C SER A 63 -2.95 32.50 -7.01
N TYR A 64 -2.68 31.82 -5.88
CA TYR A 64 -1.41 31.90 -5.15
C TYR A 64 -0.26 31.10 -5.80
N GLY A 65 -0.51 30.41 -6.92
CA GLY A 65 0.47 29.57 -7.61
C GLY A 65 0.87 28.31 -6.82
N LEU A 66 0.05 27.86 -5.87
CA LEU A 66 0.30 26.67 -5.04
C LEU A 66 -0.32 25.40 -5.66
N ALA A 67 -1.35 25.56 -6.47
CA ALA A 67 -1.98 24.48 -7.24
C ALA A 67 -2.03 24.84 -8.74
N ARG A 68 -2.11 23.81 -9.59
CA ARG A 68 -2.29 23.97 -11.04
C ARG A 68 -3.23 22.92 -11.60
N SER A 69 -3.94 23.32 -12.66
CA SER A 69 -4.84 22.46 -13.43
C SER A 69 -4.18 22.02 -14.73
N SER A 70 -4.28 20.73 -15.06
CA SER A 70 -3.83 20.20 -16.34
C SER A 70 -4.73 19.06 -16.80
N SER A 71 -4.91 18.91 -18.11
CA SER A 71 -5.48 17.69 -18.69
C SER A 71 -4.39 16.62 -18.82
N ARG A 72 -4.79 15.35 -18.70
CA ARG A 72 -3.93 14.19 -19.02
C ARG A 72 -3.89 13.87 -20.51
N THR A 73 -4.75 14.50 -21.31
CA THR A 73 -4.85 14.29 -22.76
C THR A 73 -4.81 15.62 -23.50
N SER A 74 -4.57 15.56 -24.81
CA SER A 74 -4.61 16.73 -25.69
C SER A 74 -6.04 17.15 -26.07
N ASP A 75 -7.06 16.41 -25.64
CA ASP A 75 -8.45 16.72 -25.96
C ASP A 75 -8.92 17.95 -25.17
N LYS A 76 -9.58 18.87 -25.87
CA LYS A 76 -10.14 20.10 -25.30
C LYS A 76 -11.28 19.81 -24.32
N TRP A 77 -11.97 18.69 -24.46
CA TRP A 77 -13.10 18.28 -23.61
C TRP A 77 -12.69 17.37 -22.45
N ALA A 78 -11.41 17.00 -22.36
CA ALA A 78 -10.94 16.18 -21.27
C ALA A 78 -11.02 16.91 -19.93
N PRO A 79 -11.31 16.18 -18.84
CA PRO A 79 -11.43 16.78 -17.53
C PRO A 79 -10.08 17.34 -17.06
N ARG A 80 -10.17 18.37 -16.23
CA ARG A 80 -8.98 18.96 -15.59
C ARG A 80 -8.68 18.23 -14.30
N PHE A 81 -7.40 18.01 -14.09
CA PHE A 81 -6.88 17.48 -12.84
C PHE A 81 -6.11 18.56 -12.11
N THR A 82 -6.46 18.83 -10.85
CA THR A 82 -5.70 19.74 -9.99
C THR A 82 -4.60 18.98 -9.27
N SER A 83 -3.37 19.50 -9.34
CA SER A 83 -2.22 19.01 -8.58
C SER A 83 -1.42 20.16 -7.98
N LEU A 84 -0.64 19.87 -6.94
CA LEU A 84 0.26 20.88 -6.34
C LEU A 84 1.40 21.27 -7.28
N THR A 85 1.71 22.57 -7.30
CA THR A 85 2.97 23.10 -7.82
C THR A 85 4.13 22.74 -6.88
N LEU A 86 5.38 23.07 -7.25
CA LEU A 86 6.53 22.84 -6.38
C LEU A 86 6.40 23.60 -5.05
N ASP A 87 5.91 24.84 -5.08
CA ASP A 87 5.71 25.65 -3.89
C ASP A 87 4.58 25.09 -3.01
N GLY A 88 3.45 24.69 -3.62
CA GLY A 88 2.38 24.01 -2.89
C GLY A 88 2.86 22.73 -2.22
N ARG A 89 3.68 21.92 -2.90
CA ARG A 89 4.27 20.70 -2.33
C ARG A 89 5.18 21.00 -1.15
N LYS A 90 6.01 22.06 -1.21
CA LYS A 90 6.89 22.44 -0.09
C LYS A 90 6.07 22.81 1.15
N ILE A 91 4.97 23.54 0.98
CA ILE A 91 4.09 23.94 2.08
C ILE A 91 3.36 22.72 2.65
N ALA A 92 2.74 21.89 1.80
CA ALA A 92 2.05 20.69 2.24
C ALA A 92 2.98 19.70 2.96
N LYS A 93 4.19 19.48 2.43
CA LYS A 93 5.20 18.62 3.06
C LYS A 93 5.66 19.16 4.41
N LYS A 94 5.74 20.49 4.58
CA LYS A 94 6.04 21.11 5.89
C LYS A 94 4.92 20.80 6.89
N ALA A 95 3.66 21.01 6.50
CA ALA A 95 2.50 20.71 7.35
C ALA A 95 2.40 19.22 7.72
N VAL A 96 2.68 18.30 6.78
CA VAL A 96 2.75 16.86 7.07
C VAL A 96 3.81 16.55 8.12
N LYS A 97 5.00 17.15 8.04
CA LYS A 97 6.07 16.94 9.03
C LYS A 97 5.72 17.49 10.40
N GLU A 98 5.01 18.60 10.46
CA GLU A 98 4.53 19.18 11.72
C GLU A 98 3.49 18.26 12.36
N ARG A 99 2.50 17.77 11.59
CA ARG A 99 1.54 16.77 12.09
C ARG A 99 2.21 15.50 12.60
N ILE A 100 3.23 14.99 11.90
CA ILE A 100 4.02 13.85 12.38
C ILE A 100 4.69 14.18 13.72
N SER A 101 5.21 15.40 13.88
CA SER A 101 5.89 15.80 15.12
C SER A 101 4.90 16.01 16.26
N GLU A 102 3.71 16.52 15.97
CA GLU A 102 2.60 16.70 16.92
C GLU A 102 2.03 15.37 17.39
N HIS A 103 2.01 14.36 16.51
CA HIS A 103 1.40 13.06 16.75
C HIS A 103 2.40 11.91 16.93
N VAL A 104 3.65 12.22 17.26
CA VAL A 104 4.72 11.21 17.37
C VAL A 104 4.39 10.14 18.40
N ASP A 105 3.87 10.55 19.57
CA ASP A 105 3.53 9.64 20.66
C ASP A 105 2.38 8.69 20.28
N GLU A 106 1.36 9.15 19.56
CA GLU A 106 0.29 8.27 19.09
C GLU A 106 0.76 7.31 17.99
N MET A 107 1.67 7.76 17.12
CA MET A 107 2.25 6.91 16.08
C MET A 107 3.14 5.82 16.68
N GLU A 108 3.95 6.15 17.69
CA GLU A 108 4.75 5.19 18.44
C GLU A 108 3.86 4.21 19.22
N ALA A 109 2.81 4.70 19.88
CA ALA A 109 1.84 3.85 20.58
C ALA A 109 1.12 2.88 19.63
N PHE A 110 0.73 3.34 18.43
CA PHE A 110 0.14 2.47 17.41
C PHE A 110 1.13 1.40 16.95
N ALA A 111 2.38 1.79 16.65
CA ALA A 111 3.43 0.86 16.22
C ALA A 111 3.77 -0.18 17.31
N ALA A 112 3.72 0.22 18.58
CA ALA A 112 4.02 -0.63 19.72
C ALA A 112 2.99 -1.75 19.96
N LYS A 113 1.76 -1.63 19.44
CA LYS A 113 0.73 -2.68 19.56
C LYS A 113 1.18 -4.00 18.95
N ASN A 114 1.78 -3.94 17.77
CA ASN A 114 2.42 -5.08 17.12
C ASN A 114 3.53 -4.60 16.16
N PRO A 115 4.77 -4.44 16.66
CA PRO A 115 5.85 -3.85 15.89
C PRO A 115 6.16 -4.62 14.61
N LYS A 116 6.21 -5.96 14.68
CA LYS A 116 6.53 -6.82 13.54
C LYS A 116 5.45 -6.73 12.45
N LEU A 117 4.17 -6.79 12.83
CA LEU A 117 3.07 -6.65 11.89
C LEU A 117 3.06 -5.26 11.25
N VAL A 118 3.27 -4.19 12.02
CA VAL A 118 3.36 -2.83 11.45
C VAL A 118 4.49 -2.73 10.43
N GLN A 119 5.66 -3.35 10.69
CA GLN A 119 6.73 -3.39 9.69
C GLN A 119 6.35 -4.19 8.44
N ILE A 120 5.69 -5.33 8.59
CA ILE A 120 5.15 -6.11 7.45
C ILE A 120 4.21 -5.23 6.61
N LEU A 121 3.29 -4.50 7.25
CA LEU A 121 2.37 -3.61 6.56
C LEU A 121 3.11 -2.48 5.83
N LEU A 122 3.98 -1.74 6.52
CA LEU A 122 4.69 -0.59 5.94
C LEU A 122 5.59 -0.99 4.76
N ARG A 123 6.22 -2.16 4.81
CA ARG A 123 7.05 -2.70 3.72
C ARG A 123 6.22 -3.30 2.58
N GLY A 124 5.12 -3.96 2.93
CA GLY A 124 4.28 -4.70 1.99
C GLY A 124 3.31 -3.83 1.20
N LEU A 125 2.91 -2.69 1.77
CA LEU A 125 2.03 -1.75 1.09
C LEU A 125 2.67 -1.20 -0.19
N ARG A 126 1.84 -1.08 -1.23
CA ARG A 126 2.31 -0.64 -2.55
C ARG A 126 2.86 0.77 -2.47
N LYS A 127 4.01 1.03 -3.09
CA LYS A 127 4.41 2.41 -3.40
C LYS A 127 3.35 3.03 -4.30
N SER A 128 2.77 4.14 -3.88
CA SER A 128 1.83 4.92 -4.69
C SER A 128 2.43 5.11 -6.10
N LYS A 129 1.63 4.94 -7.18
CA LYS A 129 2.08 4.96 -8.59
C LYS A 129 2.92 6.17 -8.99
N ARG A 130 2.96 7.22 -8.14
CA ARG A 130 3.75 8.44 -8.32
C ARG A 130 4.90 8.60 -7.33
N GLY A 131 5.29 7.52 -6.65
CA GLY A 131 6.39 7.47 -5.69
C GLY A 131 6.17 8.32 -4.43
N ARG A 132 4.92 8.61 -4.04
CA ARG A 132 4.62 9.58 -2.98
C ARG A 132 4.30 8.97 -1.61
N GLY A 133 4.53 7.68 -1.39
CA GLY A 133 4.25 7.00 -0.12
C GLY A 133 3.60 5.64 -0.31
N ILE A 134 2.76 5.22 0.64
CA ILE A 134 2.07 3.92 0.66
C ILE A 134 0.61 4.05 0.22
N ALA A 135 0.08 2.98 -0.36
CA ALA A 135 -1.31 2.90 -0.75
C ALA A 135 -1.89 1.48 -0.63
N ILE A 136 -3.19 1.40 -0.38
CA ILE A 136 -3.99 0.17 -0.46
C ILE A 136 -5.30 0.46 -1.20
N GLU A 137 -5.76 -0.49 -2.01
CA GLU A 137 -7.05 -0.41 -2.71
C GLU A 137 -8.22 -0.62 -1.73
N GLY A 138 -9.23 0.24 -1.83
CA GLY A 138 -10.43 0.33 -0.99
C GLY A 138 -11.44 -0.78 -1.24
N THR A 139 -11.01 -2.04 -1.15
CA THR A 139 -11.92 -3.19 -1.08
C THR A 139 -12.25 -3.54 0.37
N ASN A 140 -13.20 -4.45 0.62
CA ASN A 140 -13.62 -4.79 1.98
C ASN A 140 -12.42 -5.21 2.87
N PRO A 141 -12.30 -4.66 4.10
CA PRO A 141 -11.24 -5.05 5.03
C PRO A 141 -11.51 -6.46 5.56
N THR A 142 -10.82 -7.45 4.99
CA THR A 142 -10.88 -8.86 5.40
C THR A 142 -9.57 -9.31 6.06
N GLY A 143 -9.61 -10.44 6.75
CA GLY A 143 -8.43 -11.02 7.40
C GLY A 143 -8.26 -10.58 8.86
N LEU A 144 -7.02 -10.69 9.32
CA LEU A 144 -6.59 -10.42 10.69
C LEU A 144 -6.31 -8.92 10.89
N GLY A 145 -6.69 -8.43 12.06
CA GLY A 145 -6.41 -7.10 12.58
C GLY A 145 -5.12 -7.05 13.40
N LEU A 146 -4.76 -5.83 13.80
CA LEU A 146 -3.49 -5.53 14.48
C LEU A 146 -3.34 -6.21 15.85
N GLU A 147 -4.47 -6.35 16.57
CA GLU A 147 -4.53 -6.86 17.95
C GLU A 147 -5.03 -8.32 18.02
N ASP A 148 -5.24 -8.96 16.86
CA ASP A 148 -5.65 -10.37 16.82
C ASP A 148 -4.49 -11.27 17.29
N ARG A 149 -4.79 -12.52 17.63
CA ARG A 149 -3.77 -13.52 17.96
C ARG A 149 -3.16 -14.08 16.67
N PHE A 150 -1.85 -14.36 16.71
CA PHE A 150 -1.10 -14.90 15.57
C PHE A 150 -0.64 -16.34 15.84
N GLU A 151 -1.49 -17.12 16.51
CA GLU A 151 -1.30 -18.55 16.63
C GLU A 151 -1.75 -19.23 15.33
N LEU A 152 -1.20 -20.41 15.03
CA LEU A 152 -1.49 -21.13 13.79
C LEU A 152 -2.99 -21.37 13.59
N TYR A 153 -3.74 -21.61 14.68
CA TYR A 153 -5.18 -21.84 14.62
C TYR A 153 -5.98 -20.61 14.17
N ASP A 154 -5.50 -19.41 14.49
CA ASP A 154 -6.14 -18.15 14.11
C ASP A 154 -5.76 -17.74 12.68
N VAL A 155 -4.50 -17.96 12.29
CA VAL A 155 -3.99 -17.56 10.96
C VAL A 155 -4.44 -18.50 9.84
N LEU A 156 -4.47 -19.81 10.11
CA LEU A 156 -4.71 -20.81 9.08
C LEU A 156 -6.05 -20.66 8.34
N PRO A 157 -7.20 -20.38 9.00
CA PRO A 157 -8.47 -20.18 8.30
C PRO A 157 -8.40 -19.05 7.27
N HIS A 158 -7.76 -17.94 7.63
CA HIS A 158 -7.60 -16.80 6.72
C HIS A 158 -6.71 -17.16 5.53
N MET A 159 -5.59 -17.84 5.77
CA MET A 159 -4.69 -18.29 4.69
C MET A 159 -5.34 -19.34 3.77
N GLN A 160 -6.17 -20.23 4.31
CA GLN A 160 -6.92 -21.20 3.51
C GLN A 160 -7.90 -20.52 2.55
N SER A 161 -8.56 -19.47 3.02
CA SER A 161 -9.50 -18.66 2.23
C SER A 161 -8.83 -17.65 1.29
N ALA A 162 -7.54 -17.39 1.47
CA ALA A 162 -6.83 -16.37 0.69
C ALA A 162 -6.71 -16.79 -0.78
N GLU A 163 -7.00 -15.83 -1.66
CA GLU A 163 -6.64 -15.93 -3.07
C GLU A 163 -5.13 -15.66 -3.23
N LEU A 164 -4.47 -16.44 -4.08
CA LEU A 164 -3.02 -16.32 -4.33
C LEU A 164 -2.72 -15.49 -5.58
N ASP A 165 -3.63 -14.59 -5.96
CA ASP A 165 -3.54 -13.68 -7.11
C ASP A 165 -2.40 -12.64 -6.99
N VAL A 166 -1.83 -12.50 -5.79
CA VAL A 166 -0.64 -11.69 -5.52
C VAL A 166 0.65 -12.37 -6.00
N LEU A 167 0.69 -13.71 -6.15
CA LEU A 167 1.90 -14.45 -6.54
C LEU A 167 2.53 -13.95 -7.85
N PRO A 168 1.78 -13.72 -8.95
CA PRO A 168 2.37 -13.16 -10.17
C PRO A 168 3.06 -11.80 -9.95
N LYS A 169 2.56 -10.96 -9.04
CA LYS A 169 3.17 -9.65 -8.77
C LYS A 169 4.51 -9.78 -8.05
N ILE A 170 4.66 -10.77 -7.17
CA ILE A 170 5.90 -11.01 -6.44
C ILE A 170 6.84 -11.98 -7.15
N CYS A 171 6.36 -12.81 -8.07
CA CYS A 171 7.20 -13.78 -8.79
C CYS A 171 7.51 -13.35 -10.23
N CYS A 172 7.01 -12.22 -10.73
CA CYS A 172 7.32 -11.76 -12.08
C CYS A 172 8.52 -10.80 -12.12
N LYS A 173 9.59 -11.26 -12.77
CA LYS A 173 10.83 -10.48 -13.01
C LYS A 173 10.61 -9.20 -13.84
N ASN A 174 9.60 -9.20 -14.72
CA ASN A 174 9.37 -8.15 -15.71
C ASN A 174 8.36 -7.07 -15.25
N LEU A 175 7.60 -7.33 -14.17
CA LEU A 175 6.50 -6.44 -13.73
C LEU A 175 6.94 -5.37 -12.72
N LEU A 176 8.19 -5.33 -12.31
CA LEU A 176 8.70 -4.37 -11.32
C LEU A 176 10.05 -3.80 -11.79
N ALA A 177 10.18 -2.47 -11.75
CA ALA A 177 11.47 -1.80 -11.58
C ALA A 177 11.78 -1.89 -10.07
N PRO A 178 12.49 -2.92 -9.61
CA PRO A 178 12.17 -3.42 -8.30
C PRO A 178 13.16 -2.90 -7.26
N PRO A 179 12.72 -2.65 -6.01
CA PRO A 179 13.52 -3.03 -4.87
C PRO A 179 13.18 -4.50 -4.57
N SER A 180 13.56 -5.45 -5.43
CA SER A 180 13.10 -6.85 -5.33
C SER A 180 13.96 -7.61 -4.33
N ASP A 181 13.72 -7.32 -3.07
CA ASP A 181 14.18 -8.13 -1.96
C ASP A 181 13.07 -9.14 -1.61
N ILE A 182 13.48 -10.36 -1.24
CA ILE A 182 12.63 -11.43 -0.71
C ILE A 182 11.73 -10.92 0.45
N GLU A 183 12.24 -9.97 1.23
CA GLU A 183 11.53 -9.32 2.33
C GLU A 183 10.32 -8.51 1.85
N TRP A 184 10.47 -7.77 0.74
CA TRP A 184 9.34 -7.04 0.16
C TRP A 184 8.27 -8.01 -0.36
N ALA A 185 8.69 -9.08 -1.06
CA ALA A 185 7.76 -10.08 -1.58
C ALA A 185 6.95 -10.73 -0.45
N PHE A 186 7.62 -11.11 0.64
CA PHE A 186 7.01 -11.61 1.87
C PHE A 186 5.98 -10.61 2.42
N CYS A 187 6.42 -9.37 2.67
CA CYS A 187 5.57 -8.35 3.29
C CYS A 187 4.36 -8.02 2.41
N HIS A 188 4.56 -7.91 1.10
CA HIS A 188 3.51 -7.61 0.13
C HIS A 188 2.46 -8.73 0.09
N PHE A 189 2.91 -9.99 0.06
CA PHE A 189 2.01 -11.14 0.08
C PHE A 189 1.11 -11.12 1.32
N TYR A 190 1.67 -11.03 2.53
CA TYR A 190 0.86 -11.09 3.75
C TYR A 190 -0.03 -9.87 3.96
N THR A 191 0.45 -8.67 3.60
CA THR A 191 -0.35 -7.43 3.66
C THR A 191 -1.60 -7.52 2.79
N HIS A 192 -1.47 -8.11 1.60
CA HIS A 192 -2.58 -8.17 0.63
C HIS A 192 -3.42 -9.44 0.69
N THR A 193 -3.01 -10.44 1.47
CA THR A 193 -3.77 -11.69 1.67
C THR A 193 -4.48 -11.70 3.02
N ILE A 194 -3.74 -11.86 4.13
CA ILE A 194 -4.32 -12.11 5.45
C ILE A 194 -4.32 -10.91 6.39
N PHE A 195 -3.52 -9.87 6.14
CA PHE A 195 -3.43 -8.68 7.00
C PHE A 195 -4.10 -7.44 6.40
N ARG A 196 -5.04 -7.64 5.48
CA ARG A 196 -5.72 -6.52 4.83
C ARG A 196 -6.48 -5.68 5.86
N LYS A 197 -7.21 -6.30 6.79
CA LYS A 197 -7.90 -5.62 7.90
C LYS A 197 -6.92 -4.78 8.74
N ALA A 198 -5.76 -5.33 9.12
CA ALA A 198 -4.73 -4.56 9.83
C ALA A 198 -4.19 -3.38 9.02
N ALA A 199 -4.01 -3.55 7.70
CA ALA A 199 -3.61 -2.46 6.81
C ALA A 199 -4.66 -1.33 6.80
N PHE A 200 -5.95 -1.66 6.79
CA PHE A 200 -7.02 -0.66 6.89
C PHE A 200 -7.01 0.04 8.24
N GLN A 201 -6.82 -0.67 9.35
CA GLN A 201 -6.69 -0.07 10.68
C GLN A 201 -5.53 0.92 10.76
N LEU A 202 -4.41 0.65 10.07
CA LEU A 202 -3.31 1.61 9.92
C LEU A 202 -3.76 2.88 9.19
N PHE A 203 -4.47 2.74 8.06
CA PHE A 203 -4.94 3.92 7.32
C PHE A 203 -6.04 4.70 8.06
N GLU A 204 -6.95 4.02 8.77
CA GLU A 204 -7.96 4.66 9.63
C GLU A 204 -7.30 5.47 10.75
N PHE A 205 -6.28 4.91 11.40
CA PHE A 205 -5.47 5.61 12.38
C PHE A 205 -4.80 6.85 11.76
N LEU A 206 -4.09 6.68 10.65
CA LEU A 206 -3.39 7.78 9.99
C LEU A 206 -4.35 8.87 9.49
N GLU A 207 -5.54 8.51 9.02
CA GLU A 207 -6.58 9.45 8.61
C GLU A 207 -7.08 10.26 9.80
N SER A 208 -7.26 9.63 10.97
CA SER A 208 -7.73 10.32 12.20
C SER A 208 -6.79 11.42 12.70
N ILE A 209 -5.49 11.34 12.38
CA ILE A 209 -4.47 12.35 12.68
C ILE A 209 -4.08 13.18 11.45
N GLY A 210 -4.84 13.10 10.36
CA GLY A 210 -4.66 13.90 9.16
C GLY A 210 -3.39 13.58 8.35
N LEU A 211 -2.89 12.35 8.44
CA LEU A 211 -1.70 11.83 7.75
C LEU A 211 -2.01 10.79 6.66
N ALA A 212 -3.27 10.40 6.50
CA ALA A 212 -3.75 9.63 5.36
C ALA A 212 -5.06 10.20 4.83
N ALA A 213 -5.46 9.76 3.64
CA ALA A 213 -6.74 10.09 3.05
C ALA A 213 -7.24 8.95 2.16
N ARG A 214 -8.57 8.79 2.11
CA ARG A 214 -9.24 8.07 1.02
C ARG A 214 -9.23 8.92 -0.25
N VAL A 215 -8.88 8.30 -1.37
CA VAL A 215 -8.64 8.94 -2.66
C VAL A 215 -9.35 8.15 -3.75
N TYR A 216 -10.12 8.87 -4.57
CA TYR A 216 -10.85 8.31 -5.69
C TYR A 216 -9.93 8.26 -6.93
N VAL A 217 -9.64 7.06 -7.42
CA VAL A 217 -8.74 6.88 -8.56
C VAL A 217 -9.51 6.96 -9.86
N HIS A 218 -9.04 7.83 -10.74
CA HIS A 218 -9.64 8.08 -12.04
C HIS A 218 -8.69 7.79 -13.20
N ASP A 219 -9.25 7.41 -14.33
CA ASP A 219 -8.52 7.25 -15.60
C ASP A 219 -8.13 8.61 -16.23
N ALA A 220 -7.66 8.61 -17.47
CA ALA A 220 -7.27 9.84 -18.17
C ALA A 220 -8.48 10.73 -18.58
N TRP A 221 -9.68 10.16 -18.59
CA TRP A 221 -10.94 10.80 -18.99
C TRP A 221 -11.81 11.15 -17.78
N GLY A 222 -11.29 10.99 -16.56
CA GLY A 222 -12.01 11.31 -15.33
C GLY A 222 -13.07 10.28 -14.95
N ASN A 223 -13.07 9.09 -15.55
CA ASN A 223 -13.94 8.01 -15.09
C ASN A 223 -13.35 7.41 -13.81
N TYR A 224 -14.21 7.24 -12.82
CA TYR A 224 -13.87 6.52 -11.59
C TYR A 224 -13.51 5.06 -11.90
N LEU A 225 -12.42 4.60 -11.28
CA LEU A 225 -11.95 3.23 -11.40
C LEU A 225 -12.13 2.47 -10.08
N TRP A 226 -11.56 2.98 -8.99
CA TRP A 226 -11.61 2.39 -7.66
C TRP A 226 -11.18 3.41 -6.59
N ASP A 227 -11.35 3.05 -5.32
CA ASP A 227 -10.89 3.83 -4.17
C ASP A 227 -9.50 3.36 -3.71
N GLU A 228 -8.66 4.27 -3.22
CA GLU A 228 -7.42 3.94 -2.53
C GLU A 228 -7.30 4.72 -1.24
N TYR A 229 -6.76 4.10 -0.19
CA TYR A 229 -6.20 4.86 0.94
C TYR A 229 -4.74 5.14 0.66
N ARG A 230 -4.31 6.37 0.92
CA ARG A 230 -2.94 6.83 0.67
C ARG A 230 -2.39 7.55 1.88
N ALA A 231 -1.09 7.36 2.14
CA ALA A 231 -0.33 8.12 3.11
C ALA A 231 1.02 8.52 2.50
N PRO A 232 1.57 9.68 2.87
CA PRO A 232 2.80 10.19 2.29
C PRO A 232 4.03 9.41 2.79
N GLU A 233 5.11 9.44 2.01
CA GLU A 233 6.37 8.72 2.35
C GLU A 233 6.96 9.16 3.70
N GLU A 234 6.74 10.41 4.11
CA GLU A 234 7.13 10.92 5.42
C GLU A 234 6.56 10.08 6.57
N VAL A 235 5.33 9.58 6.44
CA VAL A 235 4.69 8.73 7.47
C VAL A 235 5.41 7.40 7.58
N VAL A 236 5.74 6.79 6.44
CA VAL A 236 6.50 5.54 6.43
C VAL A 236 7.82 5.74 7.15
N LYS A 237 8.56 6.81 6.84
CA LYS A 237 9.85 7.11 7.49
C LYS A 237 9.72 7.35 9.00
N ALA A 238 8.62 7.94 9.45
CA ALA A 238 8.38 8.22 10.85
C ALA A 238 7.99 6.98 11.66
N MET A 239 7.20 6.07 11.07
CA MET A 239 6.74 4.84 11.75
C MET A 239 7.67 3.63 11.54
N PHE A 240 8.61 3.72 10.61
CA PHE A 240 9.47 2.59 10.27
C PHE A 240 10.53 2.40 11.35
N CYS A 241 10.41 1.30 12.08
CA CYS A 241 11.41 0.80 13.00
C CYS A 241 12.04 -0.44 12.35
N PRO A 242 13.33 -0.43 11.99
CA PRO A 242 13.96 -1.58 11.37
C PRO A 242 13.89 -2.77 12.35
N LEU A 243 13.10 -3.77 11.96
CA LEU A 243 13.06 -5.08 12.60
C LEU A 243 13.59 -6.09 11.59
N GLU A 244 14.49 -6.94 12.07
CA GLU A 244 15.04 -8.02 11.25
C GLU A 244 14.01 -9.15 11.20
N LEU A 245 13.54 -9.46 9.99
CA LEU A 245 12.75 -10.66 9.74
C LEU A 245 13.72 -11.82 9.54
N GLU A 246 13.51 -12.93 10.25
CA GLU A 246 14.42 -14.06 10.19
C GLU A 246 14.54 -14.60 8.77
N ARG A 247 15.78 -14.61 8.26
CA ARG A 247 16.08 -14.97 6.87
C ARG A 247 15.56 -16.35 6.49
N GLN A 248 15.63 -17.32 7.41
CA GLN A 248 15.13 -18.68 7.19
C GLN A 248 13.63 -18.70 6.82
N HIS A 249 12.82 -17.86 7.47
CA HIS A 249 11.39 -17.76 7.17
C HIS A 249 11.13 -17.11 5.82
N LEU A 250 11.92 -16.09 5.45
CA LEU A 250 11.83 -15.44 4.15
C LEU A 250 12.20 -16.41 3.02
N GLU A 251 13.31 -17.15 3.16
CA GLU A 251 13.78 -18.13 2.18
C GLU A 251 12.77 -19.26 1.95
N ARG A 252 12.18 -19.79 3.03
CA ARG A 252 11.11 -20.79 2.95
C ARG A 252 9.86 -20.27 2.27
N PHE A 253 9.46 -19.03 2.59
CA PHE A 253 8.34 -18.37 1.92
C PHE A 253 8.59 -18.27 0.41
N ALA A 254 9.76 -17.78 0.01
CA ALA A 254 10.05 -17.56 -1.40
C ALA A 254 10.21 -18.87 -2.18
N ALA A 255 10.79 -19.91 -1.57
CA ALA A 255 10.86 -21.23 -2.17
C ALA A 255 9.45 -21.76 -2.49
N LEU A 256 8.54 -21.70 -1.51
CA LEU A 256 7.16 -22.13 -1.69
C LEU A 256 6.41 -21.27 -2.71
N ALA A 257 6.55 -19.96 -2.66
CA ALA A 257 5.91 -19.03 -3.60
C ALA A 257 6.40 -19.25 -5.04
N ALA A 258 7.70 -19.48 -5.22
CA ALA A 258 8.28 -19.77 -6.52
C ALA A 258 7.81 -21.13 -7.04
N ILE A 259 7.87 -22.21 -6.22
CA ILE A 259 7.37 -23.53 -6.61
C ILE A 259 5.89 -23.48 -7.00
N LEU A 260 5.05 -22.76 -6.24
CA LEU A 260 3.63 -22.60 -6.57
C LEU A 260 3.42 -21.87 -7.90
N TYR A 261 4.23 -20.85 -8.18
CA TYR A 261 4.07 -20.02 -9.37
C TYR A 261 4.62 -20.69 -10.64
N THR A 262 5.80 -21.30 -10.57
CA THR A 262 6.52 -21.82 -11.74
C THR A 262 6.51 -23.34 -11.85
N GLY A 263 6.06 -24.05 -10.81
CA GLY A 263 6.41 -25.46 -10.62
C GLY A 263 7.92 -25.67 -10.52
N PHE A 264 8.40 -26.87 -10.85
CA PHE A 264 9.84 -27.22 -10.91
C PHE A 264 10.42 -27.02 -12.32
N SER A 265 10.07 -25.90 -12.96
CA SER A 265 10.56 -25.51 -14.28
C SER A 265 11.90 -24.75 -14.19
N LEU A 266 12.51 -24.44 -15.34
CA LEU A 266 13.72 -23.60 -15.38
C LEU A 266 13.47 -22.20 -14.79
N GLU A 267 12.25 -21.67 -14.88
CA GLU A 267 11.88 -20.39 -14.28
C GLU A 267 12.05 -20.39 -12.75
N LEU A 268 11.92 -21.55 -12.09
CA LEU A 268 12.16 -21.70 -10.65
C LEU A 268 13.63 -21.41 -10.31
N GLU A 269 14.55 -22.06 -11.03
CA GLU A 269 16.01 -21.89 -10.83
C GLU A 269 16.39 -20.42 -11.02
N GLU A 270 15.78 -19.82 -12.03
CA GLU A 270 15.91 -18.42 -12.39
C GLU A 270 15.38 -17.44 -11.33
N LEU A 271 14.26 -17.77 -10.67
CA LEU A 271 13.71 -16.98 -9.55
C LEU A 271 14.50 -17.20 -8.26
N ALA A 272 14.97 -18.42 -8.03
CA ALA A 272 15.81 -18.77 -6.89
C ALA A 272 17.11 -17.97 -6.91
N MET A 273 17.78 -17.89 -8.06
CA MET A 273 18.97 -17.03 -8.23
C MET A 273 18.67 -15.55 -7.99
N PHE A 274 17.52 -15.07 -8.48
CA PHE A 274 17.14 -13.66 -8.35
C PHE A 274 16.87 -13.27 -6.89
N TYR A 275 16.17 -14.12 -6.14
CA TYR A 275 15.85 -13.90 -4.73
C TYR A 275 16.92 -14.40 -3.75
N GLY A 276 17.98 -15.04 -4.25
CA GLY A 276 19.03 -15.64 -3.42
C GLY A 276 18.53 -16.79 -2.55
N ILE A 277 17.57 -17.56 -3.04
CA ILE A 277 17.00 -18.72 -2.35
C ILE A 277 18.00 -19.87 -2.40
N PRO A 278 18.46 -20.42 -1.26
CA PRO A 278 19.35 -21.58 -1.26
C PRO A 278 18.70 -22.79 -1.92
N ALA A 279 19.46 -23.53 -2.73
CA ALA A 279 18.97 -24.73 -3.42
C ALA A 279 18.52 -25.80 -2.41
N GLU A 280 19.18 -25.87 -1.26
CA GLU A 280 18.85 -26.77 -0.17
C GLU A 280 17.42 -26.55 0.35
N VAL A 281 16.97 -25.29 0.44
CA VAL A 281 15.60 -24.96 0.90
C VAL A 281 14.55 -25.42 -0.11
N ILE A 282 14.83 -25.29 -1.40
CA ILE A 282 13.94 -25.76 -2.48
C ILE A 282 13.84 -27.28 -2.46
N GLU A 283 14.97 -27.97 -2.29
CA GLU A 283 15.01 -29.43 -2.20
C GLU A 283 14.31 -29.95 -0.94
N GLU A 284 14.51 -29.31 0.23
CA GLU A 284 13.78 -29.64 1.46
C GLU A 284 12.26 -29.59 1.26
N GLU A 285 11.75 -28.52 0.64
CA GLU A 285 10.33 -28.39 0.35
C GLU A 285 9.85 -29.42 -0.69
N ARG A 286 10.67 -29.70 -1.72
CA ARG A 286 10.37 -30.77 -2.71
C ARG A 286 10.25 -32.13 -2.05
N GLU A 287 11.19 -32.52 -1.19
CA GLU A 287 11.18 -33.80 -0.48
C GLU A 287 9.99 -33.94 0.47
N VAL A 288 9.58 -32.86 1.14
CA VAL A 288 8.33 -32.84 1.93
C VAL A 288 7.13 -33.08 1.01
N MET A 289 7.07 -32.40 -0.14
CA MET A 289 5.96 -32.54 -1.08
C MET A 289 5.90 -33.95 -1.71
N GLU A 290 7.06 -34.57 -1.94
CA GLU A 290 7.20 -35.91 -2.51
C GLU A 290 6.74 -36.98 -1.52
N ARG A 291 7.17 -36.86 -0.24
CA ARG A 291 6.68 -37.74 0.85
C ARG A 291 5.17 -37.67 1.04
N LEU A 292 4.57 -36.51 0.80
CA LEU A 292 3.12 -36.31 0.86
C LEU A 292 2.40 -36.73 -0.44
N GLY A 293 3.13 -37.21 -1.45
CA GLY A 293 2.59 -37.68 -2.72
C GLY A 293 1.94 -36.57 -3.56
N MET A 294 2.47 -35.35 -3.47
CA MET A 294 2.02 -34.20 -4.26
C MET A 294 2.86 -34.00 -5.52
N VAL A 295 4.12 -34.43 -5.48
CA VAL A 295 5.10 -34.32 -6.55
C VAL A 295 5.85 -35.66 -6.70
N ASP A 296 6.43 -35.89 -7.88
CA ASP A 296 7.34 -37.01 -8.19
C ASP A 296 8.49 -36.44 -9.01
N GLY A 297 9.68 -36.36 -8.41
CA GLY A 297 10.79 -35.58 -8.95
C GLY A 297 10.40 -34.12 -9.23
N ARG A 298 10.46 -33.72 -10.51
CA ARG A 298 10.08 -32.36 -10.98
C ARG A 298 8.61 -32.25 -11.41
N LYS A 299 7.82 -33.33 -11.35
CA LYS A 299 6.43 -33.34 -11.84
C LYS A 299 5.45 -33.09 -10.70
N ILE A 300 4.57 -32.12 -10.86
CA ILE A 300 3.43 -31.91 -9.96
C ILE A 300 2.33 -32.92 -10.32
N LEU A 301 1.95 -33.75 -9.35
CA LEU A 301 0.91 -34.79 -9.52
C LEU A 301 -0.46 -34.33 -9.04
N ARG A 302 -0.51 -33.50 -7.99
CA ARG A 302 -1.76 -33.06 -7.32
C ARG A 302 -1.72 -31.56 -6.98
N PRO A 303 -1.98 -30.68 -7.96
CA PRO A 303 -1.83 -29.23 -7.79
C PRO A 303 -2.72 -28.66 -6.68
N GLU A 304 -3.96 -29.15 -6.55
CA GLU A 304 -4.87 -28.75 -5.47
C GLU A 304 -4.37 -29.12 -4.06
N ARG A 305 -3.65 -30.25 -3.92
CA ARG A 305 -3.04 -30.61 -2.63
C ARG A 305 -1.80 -29.77 -2.34
N LEU A 306 -1.03 -29.46 -3.38
CA LEU A 306 0.14 -28.59 -3.30
C LEU A 306 -0.25 -27.20 -2.81
N GLU A 307 -1.30 -26.60 -3.39
CA GLU A 307 -1.80 -25.29 -2.95
C GLU A 307 -2.25 -25.33 -1.48
N LYS A 308 -3.02 -26.35 -1.09
CA LYS A 308 -3.47 -26.51 0.29
C LYS A 308 -2.28 -26.66 1.26
N HIS A 309 -1.28 -27.45 0.88
CA HIS A 309 -0.05 -27.59 1.67
C HIS A 309 0.67 -26.25 1.81
N ALA A 310 0.89 -25.54 0.71
CA ALA A 310 1.57 -24.25 0.73
C ALA A 310 0.83 -23.22 1.60
N LYS A 311 -0.51 -23.19 1.55
CA LYS A 311 -1.31 -22.34 2.46
C LYS A 311 -1.10 -22.68 3.94
N ILE A 312 -0.98 -23.95 4.30
CA ILE A 312 -0.63 -24.36 5.67
C ILE A 312 0.77 -23.85 6.03
N ARG A 313 1.75 -24.07 5.16
CA ARG A 313 3.14 -23.65 5.39
C ARG A 313 3.29 -22.13 5.45
N PHE A 314 2.57 -21.36 4.63
CA PHE A 314 2.54 -19.90 4.73
C PHE A 314 1.97 -19.44 6.08
N ALA A 315 0.93 -20.11 6.58
CA ALA A 315 0.42 -19.82 7.93
C ALA A 315 1.48 -20.10 9.01
N GLU A 316 2.16 -21.25 8.95
CA GLU A 316 3.26 -21.57 9.89
C GLU A 316 4.39 -20.55 9.84
N ILE A 317 4.80 -20.16 8.63
CA ILE A 317 5.89 -19.20 8.42
C ILE A 317 5.55 -17.85 9.05
N VAL A 318 4.37 -17.30 8.78
CA VAL A 318 4.02 -15.98 9.32
C VAL A 318 3.79 -16.01 10.83
N CYS A 319 3.31 -17.13 11.38
CA CYS A 319 3.25 -17.33 12.83
C CYS A 319 4.65 -17.36 13.44
N GLY A 320 5.61 -18.04 12.81
CA GLY A 320 7.02 -18.06 13.24
C GLY A 320 7.67 -16.67 13.19
N VAL A 321 7.32 -15.86 12.18
CA VAL A 321 7.79 -14.48 12.08
C VAL A 321 7.16 -13.59 13.16
N LEU A 322 5.86 -13.72 13.42
CA LEU A 322 5.13 -12.83 14.35
C LEU A 322 5.25 -13.24 15.84
N GLY A 323 5.50 -14.51 16.13
CA GLY A 323 5.80 -15.03 17.47
C GLY A 323 7.12 -14.50 18.03
#